data_AF-A0A0R1TYK4-F1
#
_entry.id   AF-A0A0R1TYK4-F1
#
_cell.length_a   1.000
_cell.length_b   1.000
_cell.length_c   1.000
_cell.angle_alpha   90.00
_cell.angle_beta   90.00
_cell.angle_gamma   90.00
#
_symmetry.space_group_name_H-M   'P 1'
#
loop_
_entity.id
_entity.type
_entity.pdbx_description
1 polymer ?
#
loop_
_entity_poly.entity_id
_entity_poly.type
_entity_poly.pdbx_seq_one_letter_code
_entity_poly.pdbx_strand_id
1 'polypeptide(L)'
;MTWLATTQTILCFIPLAYFAILDYRTMSIPAAPLEIWCTIICLYGAIRDWHLLAVAIAVMVVTGAFAWCTRGMGSADVLVIGALAATLGLLPTLWGLLLACMLGCCHCLCSRTRRIPFVPALFVGNAVIAGLPLLHLTLPVIGAYTLVLLG
;
A
#
# COMPACT_ATOMS: atom_id res chain seq x y z
N MET A 1 2.88 -22.24 -1.80
CA MET A 1 3.11 -20.92 -1.18
C MET A 1 3.21 -19.77 -2.18
N THR A 2 3.73 -19.98 -3.41
CA THR A 2 3.85 -18.92 -4.44
C THR A 2 2.50 -18.40 -4.98
N TRP A 3 1.49 -19.26 -5.13
CA TRP A 3 0.16 -18.88 -5.64
C TRP A 3 -0.61 -17.86 -4.77
N LEU A 4 -0.44 -17.92 -3.44
CA LEU A 4 -1.03 -16.94 -2.52
C LEU A 4 -0.35 -15.58 -2.64
N ALA A 5 0.98 -15.56 -2.85
CA ALA A 5 1.71 -14.32 -3.04
C ALA A 5 1.33 -13.65 -4.37
N THR A 6 1.26 -14.39 -5.47
CA THR A 6 0.84 -13.83 -6.77
C THR A 6 -0.60 -13.33 -6.77
N THR A 7 -1.54 -14.08 -6.17
CA THR A 7 -2.93 -13.63 -6.06
C THR A 7 -3.04 -12.37 -5.22
N GLN A 8 -2.35 -12.27 -4.08
CA GLN A 8 -2.32 -11.06 -3.27
C GLN A 8 -1.77 -9.87 -4.06
N THR A 9 -0.67 -10.04 -4.81
CA THR A 9 -0.07 -8.94 -5.58
C THR A 9 -1.04 -8.45 -6.67
N ILE A 10 -1.69 -9.37 -7.38
CA ILE A 10 -2.66 -9.04 -8.44
C ILE A 10 -3.89 -8.34 -7.85
N LEU A 11 -4.48 -8.89 -6.79
CA LEU A 11 -5.71 -8.39 -6.17
C LEU A 11 -5.50 -7.02 -5.49
N CYS A 12 -4.30 -6.78 -4.97
CA CYS A 12 -3.96 -5.55 -4.26
C CYS A 12 -3.41 -4.47 -5.20
N PHE A 13 -2.40 -4.76 -6.01
CA PHE A 13 -1.71 -3.73 -6.79
C PHE A 13 -2.45 -3.33 -8.08
N ILE A 14 -3.19 -4.22 -8.75
CA ILE A 14 -3.91 -3.84 -9.99
C ILE A 14 -5.00 -2.81 -9.70
N PRO A 15 -5.92 -3.02 -8.74
CA PRO A 15 -6.95 -2.04 -8.45
C PRO A 15 -6.38 -0.79 -7.78
N LEU A 16 -5.32 -0.93 -6.97
CA LEU A 16 -4.63 0.22 -6.39
C LEU A 16 -3.96 1.09 -7.47
N ALA A 17 -3.37 0.50 -8.51
CA ALA A 17 -2.84 1.25 -9.65
C ALA A 17 -3.96 1.98 -10.41
N TYR A 18 -5.11 1.32 -10.60
CA TYR A 18 -6.29 1.95 -11.21
C TYR A 18 -6.76 3.17 -10.38
N PHE A 19 -6.91 3.01 -9.06
CA PHE A 19 -7.28 4.12 -8.18
C PHE A 19 -6.22 5.21 -8.10
N ALA A 20 -4.93 4.88 -8.16
CA ALA A 20 -3.85 5.86 -8.22
C ALA A 20 -3.91 6.71 -9.50
N ILE A 21 -4.18 6.09 -10.66
CA ILE A 21 -4.33 6.82 -11.92
C ILE A 21 -5.56 7.74 -11.88
N LEU A 22 -6.67 7.27 -11.32
CA LEU A 22 -7.87 8.08 -11.13
C LEU A 22 -7.60 9.25 -10.18
N ASP A 23 -6.99 8.99 -9.02
CA ASP A 23 -6.67 10.03 -8.04
C ASP A 23 -5.75 11.11 -8.65
N TYR A 24 -4.76 10.70 -9.44
CA TYR A 24 -3.88 11.64 -10.15
C TYR A 24 -4.62 12.48 -11.20
N ARG A 25 -5.59 11.91 -11.92
CA ARG A 25 -6.31 12.60 -13.02
C ARG A 25 -7.48 13.43 -12.55
N THR A 26 -8.29 12.92 -11.63
CA THR A 26 -9.54 13.53 -11.21
C THR A 26 -9.50 14.12 -9.80
N MET A 27 -8.41 13.90 -9.04
CA MET A 27 -8.28 14.34 -7.64
C MET A 27 -9.46 13.87 -6.76
N SER A 28 -10.09 12.77 -7.16
CA SER A 28 -11.26 12.18 -6.54
C SER A 28 -11.33 10.71 -6.91
N ILE A 29 -11.60 9.86 -5.93
CA ILE A 29 -11.79 8.42 -6.12
C ILE A 29 -13.29 8.12 -6.00
N PRO A 30 -13.88 7.37 -6.94
CA PRO A 30 -15.28 6.95 -6.84
C PRO A 30 -15.47 6.02 -5.63
N ALA A 31 -16.42 6.36 -4.75
CA ALA A 31 -16.61 5.67 -3.47
C ALA A 31 -17.07 4.20 -3.64
N ALA A 32 -18.08 3.95 -4.47
CA ALA A 32 -18.64 2.61 -4.66
C ALA A 32 -17.61 1.54 -5.08
N PRO A 33 -16.79 1.73 -6.15
CA PRO A 33 -15.79 0.73 -6.52
C PRO A 33 -14.68 0.60 -5.48
N LEU A 34 -14.34 1.67 -4.76
CA LEU A 34 -13.36 1.63 -3.69
C LEU A 34 -13.84 0.79 -2.50
N GLU A 35 -15.08 1.00 -2.06
CA GLU A 35 -15.69 0.25 -0.97
C GLU A 35 -15.84 -1.23 -1.31
N ILE A 36 -16.25 -1.55 -2.54
CA ILE A 36 -16.34 -2.94 -3.04
C ILE A 36 -14.97 -3.61 -3.01
N TRP A 37 -13.94 -2.94 -3.53
CA TRP A 37 -12.59 -3.48 -3.52
C TRP A 37 -12.05 -3.66 -2.09
N CYS A 38 -12.28 -2.67 -1.21
CA CYS A 38 -11.85 -2.71 0.18
C CYS A 38 -12.51 -3.87 0.93
N THR A 39 -13.80 -4.11 0.72
CA THR A 39 -14.53 -5.24 1.33
C THR A 39 -14.01 -6.58 0.82
N ILE A 40 -13.75 -6.72 -0.49
CA ILE A 40 -13.15 -7.94 -1.06
C ILE A 40 -11.78 -8.22 -0.44
N ILE A 41 -10.92 -7.19 -0.31
CA ILE A 41 -9.60 -7.35 0.27
C ILE A 41 -9.67 -7.67 1.76
N CYS A 42 -10.51 -6.99 2.52
CA CYS A 42 -10.69 -7.29 3.94
C CYS A 42 -11.14 -8.74 4.10
N LEU A 43 -12.14 -9.19 3.33
CA LEU A 43 -12.60 -10.58 3.37
C LEU A 43 -11.50 -11.57 3.00
N TYR A 44 -10.69 -11.26 1.96
CA TYR A 44 -9.56 -12.09 1.55
C TYR A 44 -8.49 -12.19 2.65
N GLY A 45 -8.04 -11.05 3.19
CA GLY A 45 -7.05 -11.00 4.27
C GLY A 45 -7.53 -11.76 5.49
N ALA A 46 -8.82 -11.69 5.75
CA ALA A 46 -9.45 -12.33 6.86
C ALA A 46 -9.55 -13.87 6.67
N ILE A 47 -9.96 -14.36 5.48
CA ILE A 47 -9.92 -15.80 5.15
C ILE A 47 -8.50 -16.38 5.31
N ARG A 48 -7.47 -15.59 4.99
CA ARG A 48 -6.08 -16.00 5.13
C ARG A 48 -5.64 -16.03 6.59
N ASP A 49 -5.91 -14.97 7.34
CA ASP A 49 -5.54 -14.83 8.74
C ASP A 49 -6.41 -13.77 9.43
N TRP A 50 -7.21 -14.18 10.42
CA TRP A 50 -8.04 -13.27 11.22
C TRP A 50 -7.23 -12.18 11.93
N HIS A 51 -5.95 -12.40 12.24
CA HIS A 51 -5.10 -11.38 12.84
C HIS A 51 -4.90 -10.18 11.89
N LEU A 52 -4.82 -10.41 10.57
CA LEU A 52 -4.69 -9.35 9.58
C LEU A 52 -5.93 -8.46 9.51
N LEU A 53 -7.13 -9.05 9.68
CA LEU A 53 -8.37 -8.28 9.76
C LEU A 53 -8.39 -7.39 11.01
N ALA A 54 -7.99 -7.93 12.17
CA ALA A 54 -7.92 -7.15 13.40
C ALA A 54 -6.94 -5.98 13.27
N VAL A 55 -5.79 -6.21 12.63
CA VAL A 55 -4.81 -5.17 12.30
C VAL A 55 -5.42 -4.12 11.36
N ALA A 56 -6.12 -4.54 10.30
CA ALA A 56 -6.75 -3.64 9.35
C ALA A 56 -7.76 -2.72 10.03
N ILE A 57 -8.63 -3.27 10.89
CA ILE A 57 -9.61 -2.51 11.66
C ILE A 57 -8.90 -1.53 12.60
N ALA A 58 -7.88 -1.99 13.34
CA ALA A 58 -7.12 -1.13 14.25
C ALA A 58 -6.46 0.04 13.50
N VAL A 59 -5.85 -0.23 12.35
CA VAL A 59 -5.23 0.79 11.50
C VAL A 59 -6.28 1.77 10.98
N MET A 60 -7.44 1.29 10.49
CA MET A 60 -8.52 2.16 10.04
C MET A 60 -9.08 3.05 11.14
N VAL A 61 -9.21 2.54 12.37
CA VAL A 61 -9.67 3.33 13.52
C VAL A 61 -8.66 4.41 13.85
N VAL A 62 -7.36 4.09 13.90
CA VAL A 62 -6.30 5.05 14.23
C VAL A 62 -6.16 6.11 13.13
N THR A 63 -6.10 5.71 11.86
CA THR A 63 -5.97 6.65 10.74
C THR A 63 -7.26 7.44 10.51
N GLY A 64 -8.42 6.84 10.75
CA GLY A 64 -9.72 7.53 10.73
C GLY A 64 -9.84 8.57 11.83
N ALA A 65 -9.43 8.25 13.07
CA ALA A 65 -9.38 9.21 14.16
C ALA A 65 -8.41 10.36 13.85
N PHE A 66 -7.24 10.04 13.28
CA PHE A 66 -6.28 11.05 12.84
C PHE A 66 -6.83 11.94 11.72
N ALA A 67 -7.51 11.36 10.74
CA ALA A 67 -8.17 12.08 9.65
C ALA A 67 -9.26 13.02 10.18
N TRP A 68 -10.04 12.57 11.16
CA TRP A 68 -11.05 13.39 11.83
C TRP A 68 -10.44 14.60 12.55
N CYS A 69 -9.35 14.39 13.29
CA CYS A 69 -8.67 15.44 14.04
C CYS A 69 -7.98 16.47 13.13
N THR A 70 -7.37 16.02 12.03
CA THR A 70 -6.58 16.88 11.13
C THR A 70 -7.38 17.50 10.00
N ARG A 71 -8.58 16.96 9.67
CA ARG A 71 -9.44 17.34 8.54
C ARG A 71 -8.74 17.38 7.17
N GLY A 72 -7.53 16.84 7.08
CA GLY A 72 -6.68 16.91 5.89
C GLY A 72 -6.68 15.64 5.05
N MET A 73 -7.22 14.54 5.57
CA MET A 73 -7.17 13.22 4.95
C MET A 73 -8.57 12.75 4.55
N GLY A 74 -8.69 12.22 3.33
CA GLY A 74 -9.96 11.73 2.81
C GLY A 74 -10.34 10.37 3.37
N SER A 75 -11.65 10.07 3.42
CA SER A 75 -12.13 8.73 3.79
C SER A 75 -11.60 7.64 2.85
N ALA A 76 -11.37 7.98 1.58
CA ALA A 76 -10.76 7.09 0.61
C ALA A 76 -9.34 6.66 1.03
N ASP A 77 -8.53 7.58 1.53
CA ASP A 77 -7.16 7.30 1.97
C ASP A 77 -7.15 6.32 3.16
N VAL A 78 -8.06 6.53 4.11
CA VAL A 78 -8.24 5.65 5.29
C VAL A 78 -8.61 4.23 4.86
N LEU A 79 -9.55 4.09 3.91
CA LEU A 79 -9.96 2.79 3.37
C LEU A 79 -8.81 2.08 2.66
N VAL A 80 -8.04 2.80 1.84
CA VAL A 80 -6.88 2.23 1.12
C VAL A 80 -5.81 1.76 2.11
N ILE A 81 -5.49 2.53 3.15
CA ILE A 81 -4.51 2.13 4.17
C ILE A 81 -5.01 0.89 4.91
N GLY A 82 -6.30 0.83 5.26
CA GLY A 82 -6.92 -0.33 5.88
C GLY A 82 -6.84 -1.59 5.01
N ALA A 83 -7.17 -1.48 3.72
CA ALA A 83 -7.06 -2.56 2.76
C ALA A 83 -5.62 -3.08 2.63
N LEU A 84 -4.64 -2.18 2.61
CA LEU A 84 -3.22 -2.59 2.60
C LEU A 84 -2.82 -3.28 3.90
N ALA A 85 -3.34 -2.83 5.06
CA ALA A 85 -3.04 -3.45 6.34
C ALA A 85 -3.63 -4.87 6.42
N ALA A 86 -4.79 -5.11 5.81
CA ALA A 86 -5.41 -6.43 5.70
C ALA A 86 -4.61 -7.41 4.83
N THR A 87 -3.75 -6.93 3.93
CA THR A 87 -2.99 -7.77 3.00
C THR A 87 -1.52 -7.92 3.41
N LEU A 88 -0.85 -6.82 3.71
CA LEU A 88 0.58 -6.76 4.01
C LEU A 88 0.86 -6.86 5.51
N GLY A 89 -0.11 -6.52 6.37
CA GLY A 89 0.07 -6.40 7.81
C GLY A 89 0.56 -5.01 8.24
N LEU A 90 0.75 -4.83 9.55
CA LEU A 90 0.97 -3.52 10.18
C LEU A 90 2.32 -2.87 9.80
N LEU A 91 3.42 -3.61 9.96
CA LEU A 91 4.76 -3.06 9.78
C LEU A 91 5.00 -2.55 8.34
N PRO A 92 4.73 -3.35 7.28
CA PRO A 92 4.96 -2.88 5.91
C PRO A 92 4.01 -1.73 5.52
N THR A 93 2.78 -1.70 6.05
CA THR A 93 1.88 -0.58 5.80
C THR A 93 2.34 0.72 6.45
N LEU A 94 2.86 0.67 7.68
CA LEU A 94 3.43 1.85 8.34
C LEU A 94 4.65 2.39 7.59
N TRP A 95 5.55 1.52 7.14
CA TRP A 95 6.68 1.94 6.32
C TRP A 95 6.22 2.49 4.95
N GLY A 96 5.21 1.88 4.33
CA GLY A 96 4.64 2.35 3.07
C GLY A 96 4.00 3.72 3.22
N LEU A 97 3.30 3.93 4.34
CA LEU A 97 2.71 5.21 4.74
C LEU A 97 3.80 6.27 4.97
N LEU A 98 4.88 5.94 5.67
CA LEU A 98 6.00 6.85 5.89
C LEU A 98 6.63 7.30 4.56
N LEU A 99 6.88 6.36 3.64
CA LEU A 99 7.38 6.68 2.30
C LEU A 99 6.40 7.54 1.51
N ALA A 100 5.10 7.25 1.59
CA ALA A 100 4.06 8.06 0.95
C ALA A 100 4.07 9.50 1.48
N CYS A 101 4.20 9.68 2.80
CA CYS A 101 4.31 10.99 3.43
C CYS A 101 5.57 11.74 2.98
N MET A 102 6.72 11.07 2.92
CA MET A 102 7.98 11.68 2.45
C MET A 102 7.89 12.11 0.98
N LEU A 103 7.30 11.27 0.12
CA LEU A 103 7.03 11.59 -1.28
C LEU A 103 6.06 12.77 -1.41
N GLY A 104 5.00 12.79 -0.61
CA GLY A 104 4.06 13.92 -0.55
C GLY A 104 4.74 15.23 -0.15
N CYS A 105 5.57 15.21 0.90
CA CYS A 105 6.36 16.36 1.33
C CYS A 105 7.31 16.84 0.24
N CYS A 106 8.05 15.92 -0.40
CA CYS A 106 8.95 16.23 -1.51
C CYS A 106 8.19 16.88 -2.68
N HIS A 107 7.02 16.33 -3.05
CA HIS A 107 6.17 16.88 -4.09
C HIS A 107 5.66 18.28 -3.72
N CYS A 108 5.24 18.53 -2.47
CA CYS A 108 4.83 19.86 -2.04
C CYS A 108 5.98 20.88 -2.09
N LEU A 109 7.19 20.49 -1.71
CA LEU A 109 8.38 21.35 -1.77
C LEU A 109 8.72 21.70 -3.22
N CYS A 110 8.62 20.74 -4.15
CA CYS A 110 8.96 20.95 -5.55
C CYS A 110 7.87 21.69 -6.35
N SER A 111 6.59 21.30 -6.17
CA SER A 111 5.49 21.75 -7.03
C SER A 111 4.73 22.97 -6.48
N ARG A 112 4.99 23.40 -5.22
CA ARG A 112 4.26 24.48 -4.52
C ARG A 112 2.73 24.35 -4.55
N THR A 113 2.20 23.16 -4.82
CA THR A 113 0.76 22.87 -4.85
C THR A 113 0.29 22.32 -3.51
N ARG A 114 -0.89 22.77 -3.05
CA ARG A 114 -1.46 22.37 -1.75
C ARG A 114 -2.25 21.05 -1.78
N ARG A 115 -2.56 20.51 -2.96
CA ARG A 115 -3.26 19.23 -3.10
C ARG A 115 -2.27 18.16 -3.55
N ILE A 116 -2.15 17.13 -2.74
CA ILE A 116 -1.27 15.99 -2.98
C ILE A 116 -2.17 14.79 -3.32
N PRO A 117 -2.02 14.15 -4.48
CA PRO A 117 -2.63 12.85 -4.72
C PRO A 117 -1.90 11.83 -3.84
N PHE A 118 -2.54 11.41 -2.76
CA PHE A 118 -1.92 10.59 -1.73
C PHE A 118 -1.85 9.12 -2.15
N VAL A 119 -2.84 8.64 -2.89
CA VAL A 119 -2.94 7.24 -3.32
C VAL A 119 -1.79 6.80 -4.25
N PRO A 120 -1.33 7.62 -5.22
CA PRO A 120 -0.13 7.31 -6.00
C PRO A 120 1.14 7.21 -5.16
N ALA A 121 1.34 8.13 -4.21
CA ALA A 121 2.50 8.09 -3.33
C ALA A 121 2.49 6.83 -2.45
N LEU A 122 1.30 6.43 -2.01
CA LEU A 122 1.06 5.24 -1.22
C LEU A 122 1.26 3.94 -2.04
N PHE A 123 0.84 3.94 -3.30
CA PHE A 123 1.13 2.84 -4.24
C PHE A 123 2.63 2.66 -4.42
N VAL A 124 3.37 3.74 -4.69
CA VAL A 124 4.84 3.69 -4.89
C VAL A 124 5.53 3.21 -3.61
N GLY A 125 5.19 3.77 -2.45
CA GLY A 125 5.76 3.35 -1.16
C GLY A 125 5.55 1.87 -0.88
N ASN A 126 4.34 1.35 -1.10
CA ASN A 126 4.05 -0.07 -0.89
C ASN A 126 4.67 -0.97 -1.97
N ALA A 127 4.79 -0.51 -3.22
CA ALA A 127 5.46 -1.27 -4.28
C ALA A 127 6.96 -1.44 -3.98
N VAL A 128 7.63 -0.40 -3.47
CA VAL A 128 9.02 -0.47 -3.03
C VAL A 128 9.18 -1.49 -1.90
N ILE A 129 8.30 -1.46 -0.91
CA ILE A 129 8.37 -2.37 0.24
C ILE A 129 8.05 -3.80 -0.13
N ALA A 130 7.06 -4.03 -0.99
CA ALA A 130 6.75 -5.35 -1.51
C ALA A 130 7.89 -5.91 -2.39
N GLY A 131 8.63 -5.05 -3.09
CA GLY A 131 9.79 -5.42 -3.92
C GLY A 131 11.09 -5.67 -3.14
N LEU A 132 11.28 -5.02 -1.98
CA LEU A 132 12.48 -5.18 -1.14
C LEU A 132 12.81 -6.64 -0.74
N PRO A 133 11.86 -7.48 -0.26
CA PRO A 133 12.16 -8.87 0.07
C PRO A 133 12.51 -9.73 -1.16
N LEU A 134 11.99 -9.40 -2.34
CA LEU A 134 12.38 -10.04 -3.60
C LEU A 134 13.84 -9.69 -3.98
N LEU A 135 14.28 -8.46 -3.71
CA LEU A 135 15.66 -8.02 -3.95
C LEU A 135 16.64 -8.68 -2.96
N HIS A 136 16.24 -8.81 -1.70
CA HIS A 136 17.07 -9.42 -0.65
C HIS A 136 17.26 -10.93 -0.86
N LEU A 137 16.32 -11.62 -1.52
CA LEU A 137 16.43 -13.03 -1.87
C LEU A 137 17.27 -13.29 -3.14
N THR A 138 17.36 -12.33 -4.07
CA THR A 138 18.13 -12.48 -5.31
C THR A 138 19.62 -12.14 -5.13
N LEU A 139 19.96 -11.22 -4.23
CA LEU A 139 21.35 -10.85 -3.93
C LEU A 139 22.27 -12.01 -3.48
N PRO A 140 21.88 -12.90 -2.55
CA PRO A 140 22.73 -14.03 -2.15
C PRO A 140 22.80 -15.12 -3.24
N VAL A 141 21.76 -15.24 -4.06
CA VAL A 141 21.70 -16.20 -5.16
C VAL A 141 22.67 -15.81 -6.27
N ILE A 142 22.70 -14.53 -6.66
CA ILE A 142 23.68 -14.02 -7.64
C ILE A 142 25.11 -14.13 -7.11
N GLY A 143 25.33 -13.80 -5.82
CA GLY A 143 26.63 -13.95 -5.17
C GLY A 143 27.16 -15.39 -5.18
N ALA A 144 26.28 -16.38 -4.94
CA ALA A 144 26.61 -17.80 -5.01
C ALA A 144 26.96 -18.26 -6.43
N TYR A 145 26.25 -17.76 -7.46
CA TYR A 145 26.57 -18.10 -8.85
C TYR A 145 27.88 -17.47 -9.34
N THR A 146 28.24 -16.26 -8.89
CA THR A 146 29.55 -15.67 -9.20
C THR A 146 30.72 -16.42 -8.56
N LEU A 147 30.56 -16.97 -7.35
CA LEU A 147 31.59 -17.75 -6.68
C LEU A 147 31.83 -19.13 -7.31
N VAL A 148 30.79 -19.75 -7.87
CA VAL A 148 30.88 -21.05 -8.57
C VAL A 148 31.46 -20.92 -9.98
N LEU A 149 31.36 -19.76 -10.61
CA LEU A 149 31.95 -19.49 -11.94
C LEU A 149 33.41 -19.02 -11.89
N LEU A 150 33.93 -18.68 -10.70
CA LEU A 150 35.28 -18.14 -10.48
C LEU A 150 36.21 -19.08 -9.68
N GLY A 151 35.74 -20.28 -9.30
CA GLY A 151 36.53 -21.32 -8.63
C GLY A 151 36.56 -22.61 -9.44
#